data_AF-A0A1G0MPJ3-F1
#
_entry.id   AF-A0A1G0MPJ3-F1
#
_cell.length_a   1.000
_cell.length_b   1.000
_cell.length_c   1.000
_cell.angle_alpha   90.00
_cell.angle_beta   90.00
_cell.angle_gamma   90.00
#
_symmetry.space_group_name_H-M   'P 1'
#
loop_
_entity.id
_entity.type
_entity.pdbx_description
1 polymer ?
#
loop_
_entity_poly.entity_id
_entity_poly.type
_entity_poly.pdbx_seq_one_letter_code
_entity_poly.pdbx_strand_id
1 'polypeptide(L)'
;MSGKIIAILLGCALLSTTVQAKEHPGKEQILKDGYQGPKTCETCHPGKAKEFLGTVHWKHASKVDHVDNLNPNEEYGMKNRIYTMCNGNDIVNNLKEVPPNALGKTKFTGCNTCHPGDHTSDVGSTGSQAEQAIDCLICHSSKYDFSKRKPVKDKDGKVVMTQDRSTEAAANIGRPTIKNCMVCHEAAGGGAMIKRGFSMSKEAEVHVTKGIICVDCHQVKNHKFPTGRDPNNWAHDGIYMTCVGECHTAKPHTDADYNKHTAKIACQTCHIPKTGGAFSKDFTKWEKQSNGFYEPSTLKREVNETAPVYAWYNLTVSNTPTFIGPKGSRTDGKSKIYPFKIFQGKAYFNKKDGQLMSMDFAPPIANGDSLAGVASAAKILGIKDYEPVPGWQTIYFGSNHQVTPKNKALSCANCHALNGVLDFKELGYKPAEVEKLTNPELYFEKLLKQQQENE
;
A
#
# COMPACT_ATOMS: atom_id res chain seq x y z
N MET A 1 64.61 39.10 -17.99
CA MET A 1 63.76 39.08 -16.79
C MET A 1 62.78 37.94 -16.93
N SER A 2 62.76 37.08 -15.90
CA SER A 2 62.12 35.77 -15.83
C SER A 2 60.59 35.81 -15.89
N GLY A 3 59.99 34.72 -16.36
CA GLY A 3 58.56 34.46 -16.20
C GLY A 3 58.09 33.17 -16.86
N LYS A 4 58.57 32.00 -16.41
CA LYS A 4 57.97 30.70 -16.73
C LYS A 4 56.73 30.53 -15.84
N ILE A 5 55.54 30.52 -16.43
CA ILE A 5 54.28 30.18 -15.74
C ILE A 5 54.19 28.65 -15.67
N ILE A 6 54.30 28.11 -14.46
CA ILE A 6 54.02 26.70 -14.16
C ILE A 6 52.52 26.59 -13.87
N ALA A 7 51.80 25.86 -14.72
CA ALA A 7 50.42 25.47 -14.46
C ALA A 7 50.43 24.28 -13.48
N ILE A 8 49.97 24.52 -12.24
CA ILE A 8 49.74 23.47 -11.25
C ILE A 8 48.31 22.95 -11.46
N LEU A 9 48.20 21.76 -12.04
CA LEU A 9 46.97 20.96 -12.06
C LEU A 9 46.73 20.40 -10.63
N LEU A 10 45.88 21.06 -9.84
CA LEU A 10 45.32 20.47 -8.63
C LEU A 10 44.28 19.41 -9.03
N GLY A 11 44.68 18.14 -9.00
CA GLY A 11 43.76 17.02 -9.03
C GLY A 11 42.99 16.91 -7.71
N CYS A 12 41.72 17.32 -7.71
CA CYS A 12 40.79 16.97 -6.63
C CYS A 12 40.43 15.48 -6.75
N ALA A 13 41.14 14.63 -5.99
CA ALA A 13 40.72 13.26 -5.75
C ALA A 13 39.45 13.28 -4.89
N LEU A 14 38.30 13.02 -5.53
CA LEU A 14 37.04 12.73 -4.85
C LEU A 14 37.18 11.38 -4.13
N LEU A 15 37.53 11.44 -2.84
CA LEU A 15 37.42 10.29 -1.94
C LEU A 15 35.94 9.95 -1.78
N SER A 16 35.47 8.96 -2.54
CA SER A 16 34.20 8.30 -2.28
C SER A 16 34.31 7.51 -0.98
N THR A 17 33.89 8.10 0.14
CA THR A 17 33.69 7.34 1.38
C THR A 17 32.49 6.45 1.19
N THR A 18 32.70 5.20 0.78
CA THR A 18 31.69 4.16 0.92
C THR A 18 31.47 3.98 2.42
N VAL A 19 30.38 4.55 2.94
CA VAL A 19 29.90 4.26 4.29
C VAL A 19 29.52 2.78 4.30
N GLN A 20 30.45 1.94 4.73
CA GLN A 20 30.21 0.53 4.93
C GLN A 20 29.15 0.42 6.04
N ALA A 21 28.01 -0.21 5.74
CA ALA A 21 26.96 -0.40 6.72
C ALA A 21 27.57 -1.11 7.93
N LYS A 22 27.47 -0.49 9.11
CA LYS A 22 28.03 -1.04 10.34
C LYS A 22 27.43 -2.42 10.57
N GLU A 23 28.28 -3.44 10.67
CA GLU A 23 27.83 -4.80 10.93
C GLU A 23 27.08 -4.86 12.26
N HIS A 24 26.02 -5.68 12.31
CA HIS A 24 25.24 -5.82 13.53
C HIS A 24 26.10 -6.44 14.64
N PRO A 25 26.15 -5.86 15.86
CA PRO A 25 27.01 -6.36 16.94
C PRO A 25 26.76 -7.83 17.32
N GLY A 26 25.54 -8.32 17.14
CA GLY A 26 25.19 -9.72 17.38
C GLY A 26 25.61 -10.71 16.28
N LYS A 27 26.23 -10.27 15.18
CA LYS A 27 26.55 -11.12 14.03
C LYS A 27 27.45 -12.30 14.39
N GLU A 28 28.53 -12.04 15.14
CA GLU A 28 29.48 -13.07 15.54
C GLU A 28 28.81 -14.15 16.41
N GLN A 29 27.99 -13.72 17.38
CA GLN A 29 27.23 -14.63 18.23
C GLN A 29 26.25 -15.49 17.43
N ILE A 30 25.54 -14.90 16.47
CA ILE A 30 24.60 -15.63 15.59
C ILE A 30 25.34 -16.66 14.74
N LEU A 31 26.52 -16.33 14.21
CA LEU A 31 27.33 -17.26 13.43
C LEU A 31 27.79 -18.47 14.28
N LYS A 32 28.10 -18.23 15.56
CA LYS A 32 28.56 -19.26 16.49
C LYS A 32 27.43 -20.16 17.01
N ASP A 33 26.33 -19.55 17.48
CA ASP A 33 25.28 -20.25 18.22
C ASP A 33 24.06 -20.61 17.35
N GLY A 34 23.98 -20.02 16.15
CA GLY A 34 22.85 -20.14 15.24
C GLY A 34 21.66 -19.23 15.61
N TYR A 35 20.63 -19.29 14.76
CA TYR A 35 19.38 -18.54 14.95
C TYR A 35 18.26 -19.47 15.41
N GLN A 36 17.66 -19.16 16.56
CA GLN A 36 16.61 -19.97 17.16
C GLN A 36 15.27 -19.21 17.19
N GLY A 37 15.05 -18.34 16.22
CA GLY A 37 13.87 -17.48 16.13
C GLY A 37 13.99 -16.21 16.98
N PRO A 38 12.87 -15.53 17.25
CA PRO A 38 12.83 -14.25 17.96
C PRO A 38 13.57 -14.24 19.30
N LYS A 39 13.60 -15.37 20.04
CA LYS A 39 14.36 -15.48 21.30
C LYS A 39 15.86 -15.18 21.17
N THR A 40 16.47 -15.40 20.00
CA THR A 40 17.88 -15.01 19.77
C THR A 40 18.02 -13.48 19.82
N CYS A 41 17.07 -12.75 19.24
CA CYS A 41 17.04 -11.29 19.20
C CYS A 41 16.76 -10.69 20.60
N GLU A 42 15.85 -11.33 21.36
CA GLU A 42 15.43 -10.89 22.69
C GLU A 42 16.57 -10.82 23.72
N THR A 43 17.70 -11.50 23.48
CA THR A 43 18.90 -11.42 24.33
C THR A 43 19.46 -10.00 24.43
N CYS A 44 19.42 -9.23 23.33
CA CYS A 44 19.86 -7.83 23.27
C CYS A 44 18.70 -6.84 23.10
N HIS A 45 17.53 -7.32 22.68
CA HIS A 45 16.35 -6.52 22.39
C HIS A 45 15.14 -6.97 23.22
N PRO A 46 15.23 -6.93 24.56
CA PRO A 46 14.19 -7.47 25.43
C PRO A 46 12.85 -6.75 25.21
N GLY A 47 11.79 -7.53 25.04
CA GLY A 47 10.41 -7.09 24.86
C GLY A 47 10.05 -6.67 23.43
N LYS A 48 10.94 -6.79 22.44
CA LYS A 48 10.65 -6.33 21.07
C LYS A 48 9.67 -7.22 20.31
N ALA A 49 9.69 -8.52 20.54
CA ALA A 49 8.69 -9.45 20.03
C ALA A 49 7.30 -9.07 20.58
N LYS A 50 7.18 -8.93 21.91
CA LYS A 50 5.93 -8.51 22.56
C LYS A 50 5.44 -7.14 22.09
N GLU A 51 6.34 -6.17 21.93
CA GLU A 51 6.05 -4.85 21.37
C GLU A 51 5.46 -4.98 19.95
N PHE A 52 6.06 -5.80 19.09
CA PHE A 52 5.62 -6.01 17.72
C PHE A 52 4.20 -6.58 17.63
N LEU A 53 3.81 -7.46 18.57
CA LEU A 53 2.45 -8.01 18.62
C LEU A 53 1.37 -6.93 18.81
N GLY A 54 1.74 -5.75 19.32
CA GLY A 54 0.83 -4.61 19.49
C GLY A 54 0.64 -3.74 18.23
N THR A 55 1.32 -4.05 17.13
CA THR A 55 1.33 -3.24 15.91
C THR A 55 0.27 -3.69 14.90
N VAL A 56 -0.07 -2.82 13.95
CA VAL A 56 -0.96 -3.15 12.83
C VAL A 56 -0.38 -4.25 11.94
N HIS A 57 0.94 -4.36 11.79
CA HIS A 57 1.54 -5.43 10.99
C HIS A 57 1.28 -6.82 11.58
N TRP A 58 1.18 -6.94 12.91
CA TRP A 58 0.83 -8.20 13.56
C TRP A 58 -0.68 -8.41 13.66
N LYS A 59 -1.42 -7.37 14.07
CA LYS A 59 -2.85 -7.47 14.35
C LYS A 59 -3.73 -7.41 13.10
N HIS A 60 -3.21 -6.82 12.02
CA HIS A 60 -3.97 -6.40 10.83
C HIS A 60 -5.22 -5.59 11.16
N ALA A 61 -5.26 -4.93 12.32
CA ALA A 61 -6.38 -4.14 12.79
C ALA A 61 -5.91 -3.12 13.83
N SER A 62 -6.63 -2.01 13.90
CA SER A 62 -6.49 -1.00 14.96
C SER A 62 -7.84 -0.36 15.25
N LYS A 63 -7.89 0.49 16.28
CA LYS A 63 -8.97 1.48 16.38
C LYS A 63 -8.93 2.40 15.16
N VAL A 64 -10.11 2.73 14.64
CA VAL A 64 -10.32 3.57 13.47
C VAL A 64 -11.40 4.60 13.81
N ASP A 65 -11.05 5.88 13.73
CA ASP A 65 -11.87 7.01 14.19
C ASP A 65 -12.28 7.98 13.07
N HIS A 66 -11.76 7.78 11.86
CA HIS A 66 -11.89 8.70 10.72
C HIS A 66 -12.68 8.09 9.56
N VAL A 67 -13.39 6.98 9.80
CA VAL A 67 -14.18 6.25 8.81
C VAL A 67 -15.60 6.11 9.37
N ASP A 68 -16.60 6.49 8.57
CA ASP A 68 -18.00 6.41 8.96
C ASP A 68 -18.48 4.95 9.10
N ASN A 69 -19.58 4.76 9.82
CA ASN A 69 -20.32 3.48 9.91
C ASN A 69 -19.49 2.30 10.45
N LEU A 70 -18.56 2.58 11.36
CA LEU A 70 -17.81 1.57 12.11
C LEU A 70 -18.28 1.53 13.57
N ASN A 71 -18.24 0.36 14.20
CA ASN A 71 -18.47 0.25 15.63
C ASN A 71 -17.25 0.82 16.39
N PRO A 72 -17.38 1.92 17.15
CA PRO A 72 -16.22 2.53 17.82
C PRO A 72 -15.58 1.61 18.87
N ASN A 73 -16.30 0.59 19.33
CA ASN A 73 -15.83 -0.39 20.31
C ASN A 73 -15.04 -1.54 19.68
N GLU A 74 -14.98 -1.64 18.35
CA GLU A 74 -14.21 -2.67 17.64
C GLU A 74 -12.92 -2.11 17.03
N GLU A 75 -12.09 -3.01 16.51
CA GLU A 75 -10.93 -2.67 15.69
C GLU A 75 -11.19 -3.11 14.26
N TYR A 76 -10.65 -2.38 13.29
CA TYR A 76 -10.84 -2.66 11.87
C TYR A 76 -9.53 -2.66 11.11
N GLY A 77 -9.45 -3.49 10.07
CA GLY A 77 -8.32 -3.59 9.15
C GLY A 77 -8.42 -4.84 8.27
N MET A 78 -7.31 -5.31 7.71
CA MET A 78 -7.31 -6.54 6.90
C MET A 78 -7.86 -7.78 7.64
N LYS A 79 -7.81 -7.77 8.98
CA LYS A 79 -8.34 -8.83 9.83
C LYS A 79 -9.82 -9.11 9.56
N ASN A 80 -10.65 -8.07 9.50
CA ASN A 80 -12.12 -8.20 9.51
C ASN A 80 -12.85 -7.29 8.49
N ARG A 81 -12.21 -6.24 7.97
CA ARG A 81 -12.84 -5.33 7.01
C ARG A 81 -13.17 -6.04 5.71
N ILE A 82 -14.35 -5.74 5.16
CA ILE A 82 -14.78 -6.21 3.85
C ILE A 82 -14.99 -5.06 2.85
N TYR A 83 -14.57 -5.29 1.61
CA TYR A 83 -14.68 -4.37 0.47
C TYR A 83 -14.39 -5.15 -0.83
N THR A 84 -14.88 -4.68 -1.98
CA THR A 84 -14.91 -5.44 -3.23
C THR A 84 -13.58 -5.56 -3.97
N MET A 85 -12.47 -4.96 -3.52
CA MET A 85 -11.14 -5.19 -4.11
C MET A 85 -10.61 -6.59 -3.78
N CYS A 86 -10.75 -6.99 -2.51
CA CYS A 86 -10.34 -8.31 -2.04
C CYS A 86 -11.55 -9.24 -1.87
N ASN A 87 -12.73 -8.72 -1.53
CA ASN A 87 -13.95 -9.47 -1.23
C ASN A 87 -13.81 -10.54 -0.13
N GLY A 88 -12.88 -10.31 0.81
CA GLY A 88 -12.60 -11.18 1.93
C GLY A 88 -11.60 -10.53 2.90
N ASN A 89 -11.38 -11.17 4.04
CA ASN A 89 -10.53 -10.72 5.15
C ASN A 89 -9.75 -11.90 5.75
N ASP A 90 -8.89 -11.66 6.73
CA ASP A 90 -8.06 -12.72 7.33
C ASP A 90 -8.87 -13.76 8.12
N ILE A 91 -10.03 -13.39 8.68
CA ILE A 91 -10.92 -14.32 9.38
C ILE A 91 -11.44 -15.39 8.42
N VAL A 92 -11.94 -14.98 7.26
CA VAL A 92 -12.51 -15.90 6.27
C VAL A 92 -11.42 -16.56 5.42
N ASN A 93 -10.39 -15.80 5.04
CA ASN A 93 -9.33 -16.25 4.14
C ASN A 93 -7.96 -16.31 4.86
N ASN A 94 -7.94 -16.97 6.02
CA ASN A 94 -6.69 -17.43 6.64
C ASN A 94 -5.93 -18.37 5.66
N LEU A 95 -4.68 -18.69 5.96
CA LEU A 95 -3.87 -19.63 5.21
C LEU A 95 -4.56 -21.00 5.17
N LYS A 96 -4.88 -21.48 3.97
CA LYS A 96 -5.64 -22.72 3.78
C LYS A 96 -5.29 -23.41 2.47
N GLU A 97 -5.61 -24.68 2.41
CA GLU A 97 -5.53 -25.48 1.18
C GLU A 97 -6.84 -25.35 0.39
N VAL A 98 -6.70 -25.19 -0.92
CA VAL A 98 -7.82 -25.17 -1.86
C VAL A 98 -8.22 -26.61 -2.18
N PRO A 99 -9.53 -26.94 -2.22
CA PRO A 99 -9.97 -28.26 -2.68
C PRO A 99 -9.38 -28.63 -4.05
N PRO A 100 -9.17 -29.92 -4.36
CA PRO A 100 -8.71 -30.33 -5.68
C PRO A 100 -9.60 -29.76 -6.79
N ASN A 101 -8.98 -29.16 -7.80
CA ASN A 101 -9.68 -28.71 -8.99
C ASN A 101 -10.09 -29.92 -9.88
N ALA A 102 -10.72 -29.65 -11.02
CA ALA A 102 -11.13 -30.70 -11.96
C ALA A 102 -9.98 -31.56 -12.52
N LEU A 103 -8.72 -31.14 -12.37
CA LEU A 103 -7.52 -31.89 -12.75
C LEU A 103 -6.88 -32.65 -11.57
N GLY A 104 -7.55 -32.68 -10.41
CA GLY A 104 -7.01 -33.28 -9.18
C GLY A 104 -5.88 -32.47 -8.54
N LYS A 105 -5.64 -31.23 -8.97
CA LYS A 105 -4.56 -30.37 -8.43
C LYS A 105 -5.09 -29.53 -7.28
N THR A 106 -4.27 -29.37 -6.24
CA THR A 106 -4.51 -28.44 -5.13
C THR A 106 -3.42 -27.36 -5.07
N LYS A 107 -3.72 -26.25 -4.39
CA LYS A 107 -2.75 -25.20 -4.03
C LYS A 107 -3.15 -24.58 -2.69
N PHE A 108 -2.24 -23.84 -2.08
CA PHE A 108 -2.55 -23.05 -0.90
C PHE A 108 -2.97 -21.62 -1.28
N THR A 109 -3.81 -21.00 -0.46
CA THR A 109 -4.30 -19.63 -0.61
C THR A 109 -4.47 -18.97 0.76
N GLY A 110 -4.73 -17.65 0.77
CA GLY A 110 -5.05 -16.90 1.98
C GLY A 110 -4.39 -15.52 2.04
N CYS A 111 -5.06 -14.56 2.67
CA CYS A 111 -4.57 -13.20 2.92
C CYS A 111 -3.28 -13.21 3.75
N ASN A 112 -3.18 -14.20 4.62
CA ASN A 112 -2.10 -14.40 5.58
C ASN A 112 -0.78 -14.84 4.96
N THR A 113 -0.76 -15.11 3.65
CA THR A 113 0.49 -15.26 2.90
C THR A 113 1.41 -14.04 3.02
N CYS A 114 0.91 -12.86 3.36
CA CYS A 114 1.72 -11.65 3.55
C CYS A 114 1.93 -11.24 5.03
N HIS A 115 1.39 -11.99 5.98
CA HIS A 115 1.54 -11.68 7.41
C HIS A 115 2.94 -12.12 7.92
N PRO A 116 3.62 -11.32 8.77
CA PRO A 116 5.00 -11.57 9.22
C PRO A 116 5.08 -12.61 10.36
N GLY A 117 4.34 -13.71 10.22
CA GLY A 117 4.32 -14.83 11.15
C GLY A 117 4.27 -16.18 10.42
N ASP A 118 4.53 -17.27 11.14
CA ASP A 118 4.46 -18.64 10.62
C ASP A 118 3.04 -19.24 10.60
N HIS A 119 2.04 -18.52 11.11
CA HIS A 119 0.64 -18.97 11.23
C HIS A 119 0.45 -20.22 12.11
N THR A 120 1.41 -20.54 12.97
CA THR A 120 1.17 -21.46 14.10
C THR A 120 0.17 -20.85 15.08
N SER A 121 0.16 -19.52 15.19
CA SER A 121 -0.88 -18.70 15.84
C SER A 121 -1.58 -17.78 14.83
N ASP A 122 -2.81 -17.39 15.14
CA ASP A 122 -3.61 -16.54 14.25
C ASP A 122 -3.19 -15.07 14.29
N VAL A 123 -3.68 -14.32 13.30
CA VAL A 123 -3.45 -12.87 13.19
C VAL A 123 -3.98 -12.14 14.43
N GLY A 124 -3.09 -11.40 15.09
CA GLY A 124 -3.36 -10.69 16.34
C GLY A 124 -3.40 -11.56 17.59
N SER A 125 -2.93 -12.82 17.53
CA SER A 125 -2.68 -13.62 18.73
C SER A 125 -1.63 -12.97 19.64
N THR A 126 -1.66 -13.31 20.93
CA THR A 126 -0.73 -12.79 21.95
C THR A 126 -0.08 -13.93 22.74
N GLY A 127 0.94 -13.60 23.54
CA GLY A 127 1.65 -14.57 24.38
C GLY A 127 2.87 -15.18 23.71
N SER A 128 3.59 -16.04 24.45
CA SER A 128 4.92 -16.54 24.06
C SER A 128 4.92 -17.32 22.73
N GLN A 129 3.85 -18.05 22.42
CA GLN A 129 3.74 -18.74 21.14
C GLN A 129 3.66 -17.77 19.97
N ALA A 130 2.86 -16.70 20.11
CA ALA A 130 2.77 -15.64 19.10
C ALA A 130 4.10 -14.89 18.95
N GLU A 131 4.79 -14.61 20.06
CA GLU A 131 6.12 -13.97 20.05
C GLU A 131 7.14 -14.82 19.28
N GLN A 132 7.13 -16.14 19.45
CA GLN A 132 8.05 -17.06 18.76
C GLN A 132 7.67 -17.32 17.29
N ALA A 133 6.43 -17.05 16.92
CA ALA A 133 5.92 -17.19 15.55
C ALA A 133 6.37 -16.05 14.62
N ILE A 134 6.84 -14.93 15.17
CA ILE A 134 7.27 -13.75 14.39
C ILE A 134 8.42 -14.11 13.44
N ASP A 135 8.30 -13.69 12.18
CA ASP A 135 9.41 -13.68 11.24
C ASP A 135 10.17 -12.36 11.34
N CYS A 136 11.19 -12.29 12.21
CA CYS A 136 12.02 -11.08 12.30
C CYS A 136 12.82 -10.83 11.01
N LEU A 137 13.19 -11.90 10.30
CA LEU A 137 14.19 -11.83 9.23
C LEU A 137 13.58 -11.39 7.90
N ILE A 138 12.27 -11.59 7.68
CA ILE A 138 11.59 -11.07 6.48
C ILE A 138 11.77 -9.56 6.30
N CYS A 139 11.79 -8.83 7.41
CA CYS A 139 11.99 -7.38 7.44
C CYS A 139 13.47 -7.01 7.57
N HIS A 140 14.22 -7.70 8.43
CA HIS A 140 15.55 -7.25 8.84
C HIS A 140 16.69 -7.87 8.05
N SER A 141 16.52 -9.01 7.39
CA SER A 141 17.62 -9.66 6.68
C SER A 141 17.76 -9.17 5.24
N SER A 142 18.97 -8.74 4.89
CA SER A 142 19.36 -8.45 3.51
C SER A 142 19.62 -9.69 2.66
N LYS A 143 19.71 -10.87 3.31
CA LYS A 143 19.95 -12.19 2.69
C LYS A 143 18.79 -13.17 2.89
N TYR A 144 17.60 -12.67 3.24
CA TYR A 144 16.42 -13.50 3.39
C TYR A 144 16.13 -14.28 2.10
N ASP A 145 16.11 -15.60 2.18
CA ASP A 145 15.72 -16.47 1.08
C ASP A 145 14.19 -16.57 0.97
N PHE A 146 13.63 -15.71 0.14
CA PHE A 146 12.18 -15.68 -0.12
C PHE A 146 11.63 -16.99 -0.70
N SER A 147 12.46 -17.83 -1.33
CA SER A 147 12.00 -19.14 -1.84
C SER A 147 11.61 -20.10 -0.73
N LYS A 148 12.14 -19.89 0.48
CA LYS A 148 11.76 -20.64 1.68
C LYS A 148 10.44 -20.18 2.27
N ARG A 149 9.86 -19.06 1.83
CA ARG A 149 8.62 -18.54 2.41
C ARG A 149 7.40 -19.06 1.66
N LYS A 150 6.93 -20.24 2.03
CA LYS A 150 5.83 -20.93 1.34
C LYS A 150 4.87 -21.61 2.32
N PRO A 151 3.59 -21.71 1.97
CA PRO A 151 2.65 -22.49 2.75
C PRO A 151 2.95 -23.98 2.67
N VAL A 152 2.90 -24.67 3.81
CA VAL A 152 3.06 -26.13 3.94
C VAL A 152 2.07 -26.66 4.98
N LYS A 153 1.82 -27.96 4.98
CA LYS A 153 1.17 -28.63 6.12
C LYS A 153 2.21 -28.99 7.16
N ASP A 154 1.95 -28.65 8.41
CA ASP A 154 2.73 -29.16 9.53
C ASP A 154 2.37 -30.62 9.85
N LYS A 155 3.00 -31.17 10.89
CA LYS A 155 2.77 -32.55 11.35
C LYS A 155 1.32 -32.84 11.77
N ASP A 156 0.57 -31.80 12.14
CA ASP A 156 -0.82 -31.90 12.61
C ASP A 156 -1.79 -31.59 11.45
N GLY A 157 -1.27 -31.41 10.22
CA GLY A 157 -2.04 -31.12 9.01
C GLY A 157 -2.50 -29.66 8.89
N LYS A 158 -2.10 -28.78 9.83
CA LYS A 158 -2.42 -27.36 9.78
C LYS A 158 -1.56 -26.69 8.71
N VAL A 159 -2.17 -25.79 7.94
CA VAL A 159 -1.42 -25.00 6.95
C VAL A 159 -0.69 -23.87 7.68
N VAL A 160 0.64 -23.90 7.60
CA VAL A 160 1.56 -22.93 8.20
C VAL A 160 2.44 -22.31 7.13
N MET A 161 3.06 -21.17 7.44
CA MET A 161 4.02 -20.51 6.57
C MET A 161 5.43 -20.81 7.02
N THR A 162 6.25 -21.39 6.14
CA THR A 162 7.68 -21.55 6.42
C THR A 162 8.40 -20.20 6.38
N GLN A 163 9.50 -20.11 7.12
CA GLN A 163 10.31 -18.90 7.24
C GLN A 163 11.78 -19.25 6.95
N ASP A 164 12.55 -18.31 6.39
CA ASP A 164 13.99 -18.47 6.35
C ASP A 164 14.58 -18.19 7.73
N ARG A 165 14.78 -19.24 8.53
CA ARG A 165 15.44 -19.19 9.84
C ARG A 165 16.92 -19.57 9.78
N SER A 166 17.56 -19.41 8.63
CA SER A 166 18.99 -19.74 8.49
C SER A 166 19.90 -18.79 9.25
N THR A 167 21.04 -19.32 9.71
CA THR A 167 22.12 -18.51 10.30
C THR A 167 22.63 -17.46 9.31
N GLU A 168 22.67 -17.75 8.01
CA GLU A 168 23.08 -16.78 6.99
C GLU A 168 22.13 -15.57 6.95
N ALA A 169 20.81 -15.80 6.91
CA ALA A 169 19.85 -14.71 6.93
C ALA A 169 19.96 -13.90 8.24
N ALA A 170 20.08 -14.57 9.38
CA ALA A 170 20.21 -13.92 10.68
C ALA A 170 21.53 -13.14 10.86
N ALA A 171 22.64 -13.63 10.30
CA ALA A 171 23.93 -12.95 10.35
C ALA A 171 24.02 -11.72 9.43
N ASN A 172 23.05 -11.56 8.53
CA ASN A 172 22.95 -10.45 7.57
C ASN A 172 21.76 -9.52 7.86
N ILE A 173 21.40 -9.38 9.14
CA ILE A 173 20.42 -8.41 9.61
C ILE A 173 20.93 -6.97 9.47
N GLY A 174 19.99 -6.07 9.20
CA GLY A 174 20.26 -4.65 9.06
C GLY A 174 18.99 -3.83 8.91
N ARG A 175 19.17 -2.64 8.35
CA ARG A 175 18.05 -1.76 7.99
C ARG A 175 17.26 -2.42 6.84
N PRO A 176 15.91 -2.49 6.93
CA PRO A 176 15.09 -3.07 5.87
C PRO A 176 15.36 -2.40 4.52
N THR A 177 15.35 -3.20 3.46
CA THR A 177 15.45 -2.71 2.07
C THR A 177 14.06 -2.58 1.44
N ILE A 178 13.96 -1.95 0.27
CA ILE A 178 12.71 -1.91 -0.51
C ILE A 178 12.17 -3.33 -0.76
N LYS A 179 13.04 -4.29 -1.07
CA LYS A 179 12.64 -5.68 -1.33
C LYS A 179 11.95 -6.34 -0.14
N ASN A 180 12.43 -6.07 1.09
CA ASN A 180 11.83 -6.61 2.32
C ASN A 180 10.37 -6.16 2.48
N CYS A 181 10.04 -4.92 2.10
CA CYS A 181 8.68 -4.40 2.17
C CYS A 181 7.82 -4.85 0.97
N MET A 182 8.39 -4.79 -0.23
CA MET A 182 7.62 -4.95 -1.47
C MET A 182 7.16 -6.39 -1.72
N VAL A 183 7.84 -7.40 -1.16
CA VAL A 183 7.38 -8.81 -1.25
C VAL A 183 5.90 -8.99 -0.87
N CYS A 184 5.41 -8.19 0.07
CA CYS A 184 4.00 -8.19 0.49
C CYS A 184 3.22 -7.00 -0.09
N HIS A 185 3.81 -5.81 -0.09
CA HIS A 185 3.10 -4.59 -0.48
C HIS A 185 2.83 -4.47 -1.99
N GLU A 186 3.60 -5.17 -2.83
CA GLU A 186 3.40 -5.18 -4.28
C GLU A 186 2.41 -6.26 -4.73
N ALA A 187 2.37 -7.40 -4.04
CA ALA A 187 1.60 -8.59 -4.41
C ALA A 187 0.14 -8.61 -3.89
N ALA A 188 -0.26 -7.58 -3.13
CA ALA A 188 -1.58 -7.51 -2.53
C ALA A 188 -2.72 -7.46 -3.56
N GLY A 189 -3.81 -8.19 -3.29
CA GLY A 189 -5.02 -8.18 -4.12
C GLY A 189 -5.08 -9.24 -5.24
N GLY A 190 -4.19 -10.24 -5.19
CA GLY A 190 -4.16 -11.36 -6.12
C GLY A 190 -3.05 -11.29 -7.17
N GLY A 191 -2.00 -10.49 -6.94
CA GLY A 191 -0.85 -10.41 -7.82
C GLY A 191 -0.07 -9.10 -7.69
N ALA A 192 1.13 -9.09 -8.26
CA ALA A 192 1.98 -7.91 -8.32
C ALA A 192 1.25 -6.77 -9.02
N MET A 193 1.32 -5.56 -8.44
CA MET A 193 0.83 -4.31 -9.03
C MET A 193 -0.68 -4.25 -9.22
N ILE A 194 -1.45 -5.16 -8.61
CA ILE A 194 -2.90 -5.23 -8.78
C ILE A 194 -3.61 -4.18 -7.90
N LYS A 195 -3.46 -4.24 -6.57
CA LYS A 195 -4.23 -3.39 -5.65
C LYS A 195 -3.87 -1.93 -5.72
N ARG A 196 -2.61 -1.59 -5.47
CA ARG A 196 -2.17 -0.19 -5.41
C ARG A 196 -1.61 0.30 -6.74
N GLY A 197 -0.95 -0.58 -7.51
CA GLY A 197 -0.49 -0.29 -8.86
C GLY A 197 0.65 0.72 -8.95
N PHE A 198 1.52 0.76 -7.93
CA PHE A 198 2.73 1.59 -7.92
C PHE A 198 4.00 0.75 -7.93
N SER A 199 5.05 1.28 -8.57
CA SER A 199 6.41 0.71 -8.54
C SER A 199 7.31 1.58 -7.67
N MET A 200 8.20 0.95 -6.90
CA MET A 200 9.27 1.62 -6.15
C MET A 200 10.62 1.47 -6.86
N SER A 201 10.63 1.47 -8.20
CA SER A 201 11.85 1.50 -9.01
C SER A 201 12.36 2.93 -9.18
N LYS A 202 13.65 3.08 -9.54
CA LYS A 202 14.27 4.39 -9.77
C LYS A 202 13.59 5.15 -10.92
N GLU A 203 13.11 4.42 -11.93
CA GLU A 203 12.47 5.01 -13.12
C GLU A 203 11.08 5.57 -12.79
N ALA A 204 10.43 5.02 -11.77
CA ALA A 204 9.04 5.32 -11.41
C ALA A 204 8.92 6.31 -10.24
N GLU A 205 9.96 6.50 -9.43
CA GLU A 205 9.89 7.21 -8.15
C GLU A 205 11.17 8.04 -7.89
N VAL A 206 11.01 9.36 -7.72
CA VAL A 206 12.14 10.31 -7.61
C VAL A 206 12.89 10.22 -6.28
N HIS A 207 12.23 9.92 -5.16
CA HIS A 207 12.86 9.67 -3.87
C HIS A 207 13.74 8.41 -3.93
N VAL A 208 13.27 7.33 -4.56
CA VAL A 208 14.08 6.12 -4.77
C VAL A 208 15.31 6.44 -5.63
N THR A 209 15.17 7.30 -6.64
CA THR A 209 16.31 7.79 -7.43
C THR A 209 17.37 8.49 -6.55
N LYS A 210 16.94 9.13 -5.46
CA LYS A 210 17.83 9.79 -4.47
C LYS A 210 18.33 8.85 -3.37
N GLY A 211 18.08 7.54 -3.48
CA GLY A 211 18.49 6.55 -2.51
C GLY A 211 17.60 6.49 -1.26
N ILE A 212 16.45 7.16 -1.28
CA ILE A 212 15.45 7.11 -0.21
C ILE A 212 14.69 5.78 -0.32
N ILE A 213 14.58 5.07 0.79
CA ILE A 213 13.86 3.80 0.91
C ILE A 213 12.64 3.94 1.81
N CYS A 214 11.84 2.87 1.91
CA CYS A 214 10.55 2.88 2.62
C CYS A 214 10.67 3.43 4.06
N VAL A 215 11.66 2.97 4.82
CA VAL A 215 11.86 3.32 6.25
C VAL A 215 12.45 4.71 6.48
N ASP A 216 12.82 5.44 5.43
CA ASP A 216 13.25 6.85 5.53
C ASP A 216 12.03 7.78 5.63
N CYS A 217 10.93 7.44 4.94
CA CYS A 217 9.64 8.14 5.04
C CYS A 217 8.72 7.49 6.08
N HIS A 218 8.61 6.16 6.07
CA HIS A 218 7.91 5.38 7.09
C HIS A 218 8.81 5.23 8.33
N GLN A 219 9.22 6.34 8.94
CA GLN A 219 10.10 6.35 10.10
C GLN A 219 9.48 5.57 11.26
N VAL A 220 10.01 4.38 11.47
CA VAL A 220 9.49 3.43 12.44
C VAL A 220 9.97 3.79 13.84
N LYS A 221 9.04 3.85 14.80
CA LYS A 221 9.35 3.96 16.23
C LYS A 221 8.64 2.86 16.98
N ASN A 222 9.38 2.05 17.75
CA ASN A 222 8.82 0.92 18.50
C ASN A 222 7.97 -0.03 17.61
N HIS A 223 8.50 -0.34 16.43
CA HIS A 223 7.82 -1.11 15.37
C HIS A 223 6.46 -0.56 14.92
N LYS A 224 6.10 0.68 15.27
CA LYS A 224 4.92 1.36 14.75
C LYS A 224 5.27 2.07 13.46
N PHE A 225 4.51 1.81 12.41
CA PHE A 225 4.79 2.29 11.06
C PHE A 225 3.87 3.48 10.74
N PRO A 226 4.42 4.63 10.32
CA PRO A 226 3.60 5.73 9.85
C PRO A 226 2.84 5.33 8.60
N THR A 227 1.62 5.83 8.43
CA THR A 227 0.86 5.71 7.17
C THR A 227 0.22 7.04 6.80
N GLY A 228 -0.12 7.24 5.53
CA GLY A 228 -1.08 8.27 5.16
C GLY A 228 -2.49 7.88 5.59
N ARG A 229 -3.40 8.87 5.63
CA ARG A 229 -4.85 8.63 5.72
C ARG A 229 -5.38 8.39 4.31
N ASP A 230 -5.35 7.14 3.89
CA ASP A 230 -5.84 6.72 2.58
C ASP A 230 -7.27 6.20 2.74
N PRO A 231 -8.25 6.56 1.89
CA PRO A 231 -9.62 6.10 2.05
C PRO A 231 -9.80 4.58 2.08
N ASN A 232 -8.83 3.84 1.55
CA ASN A 232 -8.80 2.38 1.58
C ASN A 232 -7.77 1.78 2.57
N ASN A 233 -6.96 2.58 3.29
CA ASN A 233 -6.07 2.09 4.34
C ASN A 233 -6.51 2.60 5.72
N TRP A 234 -7.35 1.84 6.42
CA TRP A 234 -7.97 2.30 7.67
C TRP A 234 -7.11 2.04 8.91
N ALA A 235 -6.55 0.84 9.02
CA ALA A 235 -5.75 0.47 10.19
C ALA A 235 -4.43 1.25 10.21
N HIS A 236 -4.06 1.75 11.39
CA HIS A 236 -2.84 2.52 11.59
C HIS A 236 -2.29 2.39 13.02
N ASP A 237 -0.99 2.59 13.19
CA ASP A 237 -0.36 2.60 14.50
C ASP A 237 -0.49 3.95 15.25
N GLY A 238 -1.28 4.88 14.72
CA GLY A 238 -1.50 6.22 15.29
C GLY A 238 -0.40 7.22 14.92
N ILE A 239 0.48 6.86 13.99
CA ILE A 239 1.54 7.71 13.47
C ILE A 239 1.22 7.97 11.99
N TYR A 240 1.31 9.23 11.57
CA TYR A 240 1.00 9.63 10.20
C TYR A 240 2.18 10.32 9.55
N MET A 241 2.31 10.10 8.24
CA MET A 241 3.31 10.79 7.41
C MET A 241 2.69 11.87 6.54
N THR A 242 3.51 12.83 6.15
CA THR A 242 3.15 13.95 5.28
C THR A 242 4.36 14.35 4.43
N CYS A 243 4.13 15.00 3.30
CA CYS A 243 5.20 15.55 2.47
C CYS A 243 5.91 16.73 3.15
N VAL A 244 5.19 17.50 3.97
CA VAL A 244 5.69 18.72 4.63
C VAL A 244 6.19 18.40 6.03
N GLY A 245 7.41 18.79 6.35
CA GLY A 245 8.04 18.54 7.64
C GLY A 245 9.55 18.44 7.48
N GLU A 246 10.09 17.26 7.75
CA GLU A 246 11.55 17.02 7.79
C GLU A 246 12.24 17.17 6.43
N CYS A 247 11.54 16.86 5.32
CA CYS A 247 12.14 16.85 3.98
C CYS A 247 11.75 18.06 3.12
N HIS A 248 10.50 18.54 3.22
CA HIS A 248 10.01 19.68 2.44
C HIS A 248 9.30 20.70 3.32
N THR A 249 9.44 21.97 2.97
CA THR A 249 8.69 23.07 3.62
C THR A 249 7.28 23.17 3.05
N ALA A 250 6.40 23.91 3.72
CA ALA A 250 5.04 24.19 3.24
C ALA A 250 5.00 25.07 1.97
N LYS A 251 6.12 25.72 1.64
CA LYS A 251 6.29 26.64 0.51
C LYS A 251 7.61 26.32 -0.23
N PRO A 252 7.70 25.15 -0.89
CA PRO A 252 8.98 24.68 -1.44
C PRO A 252 9.33 25.30 -2.79
N HIS A 253 8.42 26.06 -3.40
CA HIS A 253 8.59 26.60 -4.75
C HIS A 253 9.17 28.02 -4.73
N THR A 254 9.92 28.38 -5.77
CA THR A 254 10.32 29.77 -6.01
C THR A 254 9.15 30.62 -6.51
N ASP A 255 8.25 30.03 -7.32
CA ASP A 255 7.02 30.67 -7.76
C ASP A 255 6.00 30.72 -6.60
N ALA A 256 5.65 31.94 -6.20
CA ALA A 256 4.73 32.21 -5.11
C ALA A 256 3.31 31.66 -5.38
N ASP A 257 2.89 31.52 -6.64
CA ASP A 257 1.57 31.00 -6.96
C ASP A 257 1.47 29.51 -6.68
N TYR A 258 2.48 28.70 -6.98
CA TYR A 258 2.49 27.30 -6.54
C TYR A 258 2.44 27.18 -5.02
N ASN A 259 3.14 28.08 -4.30
CA ASN A 259 3.06 28.12 -2.85
C ASN A 259 1.67 28.52 -2.32
N LYS A 260 0.92 29.37 -3.03
CA LYS A 260 -0.48 29.67 -2.67
C LYS A 260 -1.38 28.43 -2.87
N HIS A 261 -1.14 27.64 -3.91
CA HIS A 261 -1.93 26.45 -4.21
C HIS A 261 -1.86 25.41 -3.09
N THR A 262 -0.75 25.31 -2.33
CA THR A 262 -0.62 24.33 -1.24
C THR A 262 -1.65 24.49 -0.13
N ALA A 263 -2.36 25.63 -0.08
CA ALA A 263 -3.49 25.85 0.82
C ALA A 263 -4.73 25.00 0.46
N LYS A 264 -4.91 24.67 -0.83
CA LYS A 264 -6.10 23.96 -1.35
C LYS A 264 -5.78 22.71 -2.17
N ILE A 265 -4.55 22.53 -2.60
CA ILE A 265 -4.08 21.40 -3.42
C ILE A 265 -3.06 20.62 -2.62
N ALA A 266 -3.25 19.30 -2.50
CA ALA A 266 -2.26 18.42 -1.88
C ALA A 266 -1.02 18.28 -2.78
N CYS A 267 0.16 18.10 -2.18
CA CYS A 267 1.41 17.92 -2.92
C CYS A 267 1.29 16.76 -3.93
N GLN A 268 0.65 15.67 -3.51
CA GLN A 268 0.39 14.50 -4.33
C GLN A 268 -0.36 14.85 -5.63
N THR A 269 -1.30 15.79 -5.61
CA THR A 269 -2.10 16.16 -6.80
C THR A 269 -1.22 16.62 -7.94
N CYS A 270 -0.25 17.50 -7.68
CA CYS A 270 0.65 17.99 -8.73
C CYS A 270 1.76 17.00 -9.05
N HIS A 271 2.24 16.26 -8.05
CA HIS A 271 3.46 15.48 -8.15
C HIS A 271 3.26 13.99 -8.47
N ILE A 272 2.02 13.48 -8.47
CA ILE A 272 1.68 12.10 -8.82
C ILE A 272 0.60 12.13 -9.92
N PRO A 273 0.96 12.52 -11.16
CA PRO A 273 -0.01 12.74 -12.23
C PRO A 273 -0.55 11.44 -12.84
N LYS A 274 0.08 10.29 -12.56
CA LYS A 274 -0.31 8.99 -13.10
C LYS A 274 -0.14 7.87 -12.07
N THR A 275 -0.95 6.83 -12.20
CA THR A 275 -0.97 5.60 -11.39
C THR A 275 -1.29 4.38 -12.27
N GLY A 276 -1.51 3.21 -11.68
CA GLY A 276 -1.80 1.97 -12.41
C GLY A 276 -2.56 0.92 -11.60
N GLY A 277 -2.50 -0.33 -12.07
CA GLY A 277 -3.10 -1.49 -11.43
C GLY A 277 -4.56 -1.71 -11.80
N ALA A 278 -5.28 -2.48 -10.97
CA ALA A 278 -6.67 -2.80 -11.23
C ALA A 278 -7.57 -1.57 -11.08
N PHE A 279 -8.48 -1.40 -12.05
CA PHE A 279 -9.55 -0.39 -12.00
C PHE A 279 -10.94 -1.05 -11.91
N SER A 280 -11.05 -2.35 -12.20
CA SER A 280 -12.29 -3.09 -12.01
C SER A 280 -12.05 -4.57 -11.72
N LYS A 281 -12.92 -5.18 -10.92
CA LYS A 281 -12.90 -6.62 -10.60
C LYS A 281 -14.29 -7.16 -10.37
N ASP A 282 -14.58 -8.34 -10.89
CA ASP A 282 -15.86 -9.03 -10.72
C ASP A 282 -15.66 -10.36 -9.99
N PHE A 283 -16.10 -10.42 -8.73
CA PHE A 283 -16.07 -11.65 -7.91
C PHE A 283 -17.26 -12.57 -8.18
N THR A 284 -18.23 -12.14 -9.00
CA THR A 284 -19.35 -12.98 -9.46
C THR A 284 -18.97 -13.79 -10.71
N LYS A 285 -17.90 -13.38 -11.41
CA LYS A 285 -17.39 -14.03 -12.62
C LYS A 285 -15.94 -14.48 -12.46
N TRP A 286 -15.73 -15.79 -12.53
CA TRP A 286 -14.41 -16.41 -12.39
C TRP A 286 -13.96 -17.07 -13.69
N GLU A 287 -12.72 -16.83 -14.06
CA GLU A 287 -12.12 -17.24 -15.32
C GLU A 287 -11.12 -18.37 -15.09
N LYS A 288 -11.30 -19.47 -15.83
CA LYS A 288 -10.42 -20.64 -15.76
C LYS A 288 -9.07 -20.31 -16.39
N GLN A 289 -8.01 -20.55 -15.62
CA GLN A 289 -6.62 -20.37 -16.04
C GLN A 289 -6.07 -21.64 -16.68
N SER A 290 -4.94 -21.51 -17.39
CA SER A 290 -4.25 -22.64 -18.04
C SER A 290 -3.81 -23.75 -17.08
N ASN A 291 -3.60 -23.42 -15.81
CA ASN A 291 -3.26 -24.36 -14.75
C ASN A 291 -4.47 -25.13 -14.16
N GLY A 292 -5.69 -24.83 -14.64
CA GLY A 292 -6.94 -25.46 -14.22
C GLY A 292 -7.61 -24.84 -13.00
N PHE A 293 -6.98 -23.88 -12.32
CA PHE A 293 -7.61 -23.07 -11.28
C PHE A 293 -8.35 -21.87 -11.89
N TYR A 294 -9.16 -21.21 -11.09
CA TYR A 294 -9.93 -20.03 -11.50
C TYR A 294 -9.46 -18.78 -10.76
N GLU A 295 -9.60 -17.63 -11.41
CA GLU A 295 -9.35 -16.32 -10.84
C GLU A 295 -10.53 -15.37 -11.15
N PRO A 296 -10.83 -14.40 -10.27
CA PRO A 296 -11.88 -13.43 -10.54
C PRO A 296 -11.51 -12.54 -11.73
N SER A 297 -12.49 -12.23 -12.57
CA SER A 297 -12.29 -11.38 -13.75
C SER A 297 -11.77 -10.01 -13.31
N THR A 298 -10.57 -9.63 -13.76
CA THR A 298 -9.89 -8.41 -13.30
C THR A 298 -9.43 -7.58 -14.48
N LEU A 299 -9.85 -6.31 -14.54
CA LEU A 299 -9.36 -5.34 -15.52
C LEU A 299 -8.29 -4.46 -14.89
N LYS A 300 -7.13 -4.39 -15.55
CA LYS A 300 -5.95 -3.66 -15.09
C LYS A 300 -5.38 -2.75 -16.16
N ARG A 301 -4.64 -1.74 -15.72
CA ARG A 301 -3.81 -0.86 -16.53
C ARG A 301 -2.36 -0.96 -16.05
N GLU A 302 -1.42 -0.72 -16.94
CA GLU A 302 -0.01 -0.70 -16.58
C GLU A 302 0.31 0.50 -15.66
N VAL A 303 1.49 0.45 -15.08
CA VAL A 303 2.01 1.52 -14.24
C VAL A 303 2.09 2.81 -15.05
N ASN A 304 1.64 3.92 -14.47
CA ASN A 304 1.60 5.24 -15.11
C ASN A 304 0.66 5.35 -16.33
N GLU A 305 -0.38 4.51 -16.44
CA GLU A 305 -1.40 4.62 -17.51
C GLU A 305 -2.72 5.24 -17.04
N THR A 306 -2.91 5.38 -15.74
CA THR A 306 -4.17 5.89 -15.17
C THR A 306 -3.98 7.31 -14.67
N ALA A 307 -4.73 8.26 -15.21
CA ALA A 307 -4.84 9.58 -14.61
C ALA A 307 -5.69 9.48 -13.34
N PRO A 308 -5.27 10.09 -12.22
CA PRO A 308 -6.09 10.15 -11.01
C PRO A 308 -7.39 10.93 -11.23
N VAL A 309 -8.39 10.61 -10.43
CA VAL A 309 -9.53 11.48 -10.17
C VAL A 309 -9.19 12.39 -8.99
N TYR A 310 -9.56 13.65 -9.09
CA TYR A 310 -9.27 14.67 -8.09
C TYR A 310 -10.52 15.00 -7.30
N ALA A 311 -10.45 14.89 -5.97
CA ALA A 311 -11.59 15.15 -5.10
C ALA A 311 -11.16 15.90 -3.84
N TRP A 312 -12.09 16.67 -3.27
CA TRP A 312 -11.90 17.26 -1.95
C TRP A 312 -11.78 16.18 -0.89
N TYR A 313 -10.77 16.29 -0.05
CA TYR A 313 -10.51 15.36 1.02
C TYR A 313 -10.07 16.08 2.29
N ASN A 314 -10.81 15.86 3.38
CA ASN A 314 -10.52 16.34 4.73
C ASN A 314 -9.95 15.25 5.64
N LEU A 315 -9.38 14.21 5.04
CA LEU A 315 -8.78 13.07 5.73
C LEU A 315 -9.76 12.16 6.49
N THR A 316 -11.07 12.28 6.21
CA THR A 316 -12.12 11.37 6.71
C THR A 316 -12.83 10.64 5.58
N VAL A 317 -13.38 9.46 5.85
CA VAL A 317 -13.80 8.49 4.83
C VAL A 317 -15.28 8.16 4.97
N SER A 318 -16.01 8.26 3.87
CA SER A 318 -17.36 7.73 3.76
C SER A 318 -17.26 6.24 3.48
N ASN A 319 -18.01 5.44 4.21
CA ASN A 319 -18.03 3.99 4.10
C ASN A 319 -19.48 3.50 4.12
N THR A 320 -20.02 3.19 2.95
CA THR A 320 -21.34 2.59 2.75
C THR A 320 -21.17 1.30 1.96
N PRO A 321 -22.19 0.42 1.90
CA PRO A 321 -22.07 -0.81 1.14
C PRO A 321 -21.63 -0.60 -0.32
N THR A 322 -22.11 0.46 -0.98
CA THR A 322 -21.81 0.73 -2.39
C THR A 322 -20.69 1.76 -2.62
N PHE A 323 -20.14 2.38 -1.56
CA PHE A 323 -19.14 3.44 -1.70
C PHE A 323 -18.14 3.50 -0.54
N ILE A 324 -16.84 3.50 -0.87
CA ILE A 324 -15.76 3.82 0.06
C ILE A 324 -14.91 4.93 -0.55
N GLY A 325 -14.89 6.11 0.06
CA GLY A 325 -14.17 7.23 -0.55
C GLY A 325 -13.97 8.46 0.31
N PRO A 326 -13.25 9.46 -0.24
CA PRO A 326 -12.90 10.68 0.48
C PRO A 326 -14.14 11.48 0.83
N LYS A 327 -14.19 12.01 2.06
CA LYS A 327 -15.10 13.09 2.45
C LYS A 327 -14.34 14.40 2.39
N GLY A 328 -15.07 15.47 2.10
CA GLY A 328 -14.52 16.81 2.06
C GLY A 328 -15.37 17.70 1.17
N SER A 329 -15.18 19.01 1.31
CA SER A 329 -15.81 19.98 0.43
C SER A 329 -14.92 21.21 0.31
N ARG A 330 -15.17 22.00 -0.72
CA ARG A 330 -14.52 23.30 -0.91
C ARG A 330 -14.72 24.24 0.28
N THR A 331 -15.88 24.15 0.94
CA THR A 331 -16.36 25.11 1.95
C THR A 331 -16.03 24.73 3.39
N ASP A 332 -15.52 23.52 3.65
CA ASP A 332 -15.25 23.07 5.03
C ASP A 332 -13.97 23.65 5.66
N GLY A 333 -13.22 24.44 4.91
CA GLY A 333 -12.00 25.13 5.38
C GLY A 333 -10.78 24.24 5.62
N LYS A 334 -10.95 22.91 5.73
CA LYS A 334 -9.90 21.94 6.05
C LYS A 334 -9.53 21.01 4.89
N SER A 335 -10.40 20.89 3.88
CA SER A 335 -10.15 20.03 2.72
C SER A 335 -9.10 20.59 1.78
N LYS A 336 -8.34 19.67 1.19
CA LYS A 336 -7.56 19.92 -0.03
C LYS A 336 -8.01 18.97 -1.13
N ILE A 337 -7.68 19.30 -2.37
CA ILE A 337 -7.86 18.41 -3.51
C ILE A 337 -6.71 17.39 -3.52
N TYR A 338 -7.05 16.10 -3.46
CA TYR A 338 -6.13 14.97 -3.50
C TYR A 338 -6.35 14.11 -4.75
N PRO A 339 -5.33 13.36 -5.22
CA PRO A 339 -5.44 12.42 -6.33
C PRO A 339 -5.84 11.02 -5.84
N PHE A 340 -6.80 10.42 -6.52
CA PHE A 340 -7.31 9.08 -6.22
C PHE A 340 -7.37 8.19 -7.46
N LYS A 341 -7.09 6.90 -7.27
CA LYS A 341 -7.48 5.86 -8.21
C LYS A 341 -8.87 5.35 -7.83
N ILE A 342 -9.79 5.34 -8.79
CA ILE A 342 -11.10 4.72 -8.63
C ILE A 342 -11.02 3.25 -9.00
N PHE A 343 -11.67 2.43 -8.20
CA PHE A 343 -11.87 1.01 -8.44
C PHE A 343 -13.35 0.67 -8.38
N GLN A 344 -13.82 -0.09 -9.37
CA GLN A 344 -15.18 -0.61 -9.46
C GLN A 344 -15.18 -2.11 -9.17
N GLY A 345 -15.72 -2.52 -8.03
CA GLY A 345 -15.78 -3.94 -7.69
C GLY A 345 -17.21 -4.46 -7.68
N LYS A 346 -17.42 -5.61 -8.31
CA LYS A 346 -18.69 -6.34 -8.27
C LYS A 346 -18.57 -7.58 -7.38
N ALA A 347 -19.52 -7.76 -6.48
CA ALA A 347 -19.57 -8.88 -5.55
C ALA A 347 -21.02 -9.15 -5.13
N TYR A 348 -21.22 -10.05 -4.17
CA TYR A 348 -22.54 -10.35 -3.61
C TYR A 348 -22.83 -9.50 -2.39
N PHE A 349 -24.01 -8.92 -2.35
CA PHE A 349 -24.59 -8.20 -1.23
C PHE A 349 -25.74 -9.03 -0.67
N ASN A 350 -25.99 -8.94 0.62
CA ASN A 350 -27.16 -9.56 1.22
C ASN A 350 -28.37 -8.67 0.94
N LYS A 351 -29.35 -9.17 0.17
CA LYS A 351 -30.57 -8.40 -0.17
C LYS A 351 -31.35 -7.94 1.06
N LYS A 352 -31.21 -8.65 2.18
CA LYS A 352 -31.99 -8.41 3.41
C LYS A 352 -31.57 -7.14 4.17
N ASP A 353 -30.27 -6.86 4.21
CA ASP A 353 -29.70 -5.73 4.96
C ASP A 353 -28.83 -4.79 4.10
N GLY A 354 -28.65 -5.13 2.81
CA GLY A 354 -27.84 -4.38 1.86
C GLY A 354 -26.32 -4.46 2.08
N GLN A 355 -25.84 -5.28 3.02
CA GLN A 355 -24.42 -5.35 3.36
C GLN A 355 -23.63 -6.20 2.37
N LEU A 356 -22.38 -5.84 2.14
CA LEU A 356 -21.46 -6.64 1.33
C LEU A 356 -21.16 -7.98 2.04
N MET A 357 -21.24 -9.08 1.30
CA MET A 357 -20.97 -10.42 1.82
C MET A 357 -19.53 -10.87 1.55
N SER A 358 -18.90 -11.49 2.55
CA SER A 358 -17.55 -12.05 2.38
C SER A 358 -17.58 -13.28 1.49
N MET A 359 -16.44 -13.56 0.84
CA MET A 359 -16.23 -14.75 0.04
C MET A 359 -15.03 -15.51 0.58
N ASP A 360 -15.20 -16.82 0.79
CA ASP A 360 -14.09 -17.76 0.93
C ASP A 360 -13.60 -18.09 -0.47
N PHE A 361 -12.32 -17.86 -0.75
CA PHE A 361 -11.79 -18.02 -2.11
C PHE A 361 -11.54 -19.49 -2.47
N ALA A 362 -11.49 -20.41 -1.50
CA ALA A 362 -11.14 -21.79 -1.77
C ALA A 362 -12.11 -22.48 -2.76
N PRO A 363 -13.44 -22.46 -2.57
CA PRO A 363 -14.36 -23.02 -3.57
C PRO A 363 -14.21 -22.40 -4.97
N PRO A 364 -14.33 -21.07 -5.16
CA PRO A 364 -14.26 -20.50 -6.50
C PRO A 364 -12.89 -20.66 -7.15
N ILE A 365 -11.77 -20.67 -6.41
CA ILE A 365 -10.46 -20.97 -7.01
C ILE A 365 -10.43 -22.39 -7.59
N ALA A 366 -11.08 -23.36 -6.94
CA ALA A 366 -11.06 -24.76 -7.36
C ALA A 366 -11.95 -25.01 -8.59
N ASN A 367 -13.13 -24.41 -8.64
CA ASN A 367 -14.17 -24.78 -9.62
C ASN A 367 -14.96 -23.61 -10.23
N GLY A 368 -14.66 -22.35 -9.84
CA GLY A 368 -15.35 -21.16 -10.31
C GLY A 368 -16.67 -20.84 -9.60
N ASP A 369 -17.08 -21.64 -8.60
CA ASP A 369 -18.33 -21.44 -7.88
C ASP A 369 -18.20 -20.35 -6.79
N SER A 370 -18.55 -19.12 -7.19
CA SER A 370 -18.51 -17.95 -6.32
C SER A 370 -19.58 -17.96 -5.23
N LEU A 371 -20.76 -18.56 -5.48
CA LEU A 371 -21.84 -18.67 -4.49
C LEU A 371 -21.49 -19.68 -3.40
N ALA A 372 -20.83 -20.80 -3.74
CA ALA A 372 -20.25 -21.70 -2.74
C ALA A 372 -19.22 -20.98 -1.86
N GLY A 373 -18.42 -20.08 -2.44
CA GLY A 373 -17.50 -19.22 -1.70
C GLY A 373 -18.20 -18.30 -0.69
N VAL A 374 -19.32 -17.68 -1.09
CA VAL A 374 -20.16 -16.85 -0.19
C VAL A 374 -20.77 -17.70 0.92
N ALA A 375 -21.33 -18.87 0.58
CA ALA A 375 -21.94 -19.78 1.55
C ALA A 375 -20.91 -20.29 2.58
N SER A 376 -19.70 -20.65 2.14
CA SER A 376 -18.60 -21.05 3.02
C SER A 376 -18.21 -19.92 3.98
N ALA A 377 -18.07 -18.69 3.47
CA ALA A 377 -17.76 -17.53 4.30
C ALA A 377 -18.87 -17.23 5.31
N ALA A 378 -20.14 -17.27 4.89
CA ALA A 378 -21.28 -17.06 5.78
C ALA A 378 -21.29 -18.09 6.91
N LYS A 379 -20.98 -19.36 6.63
CA LYS A 379 -20.80 -20.41 7.65
C LYS A 379 -19.68 -20.09 8.63
N ILE A 380 -18.51 -19.66 8.14
CA ILE A 380 -17.36 -19.29 8.99
C ILE A 380 -17.73 -18.12 9.91
N LEU A 381 -18.47 -17.14 9.40
CA LEU A 381 -18.89 -15.95 10.13
C LEU A 381 -20.17 -16.16 10.96
N GLY A 382 -20.79 -17.34 10.93
CA GLY A 382 -22.03 -17.63 11.65
C GLY A 382 -23.28 -16.93 11.09
N ILE A 383 -23.23 -16.42 9.86
CA ILE A 383 -24.33 -15.73 9.18
C ILE A 383 -25.29 -16.80 8.60
N LYS A 384 -26.48 -16.90 9.18
CA LYS A 384 -27.51 -17.87 8.75
C LYS A 384 -28.54 -17.28 7.81
N ASP A 385 -28.86 -16.00 7.98
CA ASP A 385 -29.94 -15.34 7.25
C ASP A 385 -29.39 -14.41 6.17
N TYR A 386 -29.29 -14.91 4.94
CA TYR A 386 -28.76 -14.13 3.83
C TYR A 386 -29.38 -14.54 2.49
N GLU A 387 -29.46 -13.58 1.56
CA GLU A 387 -29.85 -13.79 0.17
C GLU A 387 -28.84 -13.04 -0.73
N PRO A 388 -27.86 -13.74 -1.33
CA PRO A 388 -26.77 -13.08 -2.05
C PRO A 388 -27.26 -12.58 -3.41
N VAL A 389 -27.16 -11.28 -3.64
CA VAL A 389 -27.48 -10.61 -4.91
C VAL A 389 -26.27 -9.84 -5.45
N PRO A 390 -25.99 -9.88 -6.75
CA PRO A 390 -24.85 -9.16 -7.32
C PRO A 390 -25.05 -7.64 -7.21
N GLY A 391 -24.00 -6.92 -6.84
CA GLY A 391 -24.00 -5.46 -6.74
C GLY A 391 -22.61 -4.86 -6.96
N TRP A 392 -22.57 -3.55 -7.13
CA TRP A 392 -21.34 -2.79 -7.37
C TRP A 392 -20.98 -1.93 -6.16
N GLN A 393 -19.67 -1.82 -5.89
CA GLN A 393 -19.10 -0.89 -4.93
C GLN A 393 -18.00 -0.08 -5.62
N THR A 394 -18.07 1.24 -5.46
CA THR A 394 -17.01 2.17 -5.86
C THR A 394 -16.05 2.40 -4.71
N ILE A 395 -14.75 2.25 -4.95
CA ILE A 395 -13.70 2.46 -3.93
C ILE A 395 -12.66 3.46 -4.44
N TYR A 396 -12.26 4.39 -3.59
CA TYR A 396 -11.18 5.33 -3.86
C TYR A 396 -9.91 4.88 -3.13
N PHE A 397 -8.80 4.84 -3.86
CA PHE A 397 -7.45 4.59 -3.34
C PHE A 397 -6.65 5.88 -3.46
N GLY A 398 -6.02 6.34 -2.38
CA GLY A 398 -5.14 7.50 -2.43
C GLY A 398 -3.87 7.20 -3.24
N SER A 399 -3.45 8.15 -4.07
CA SER A 399 -2.18 8.06 -4.79
C SER A 399 -1.09 8.77 -3.97
N ASN A 400 -0.16 7.98 -3.42
CA ASN A 400 0.85 8.46 -2.45
C ASN A 400 2.30 8.09 -2.80
N HIS A 401 2.51 7.33 -3.87
CA HIS A 401 3.83 6.92 -4.37
C HIS A 401 3.97 7.31 -5.84
N GLN A 402 5.14 7.06 -6.44
CA GLN A 402 5.48 7.46 -7.81
C GLN A 402 5.52 8.97 -8.01
N VAL A 403 6.15 9.65 -7.05
CA VAL A 403 6.39 11.08 -7.20
C VAL A 403 7.30 11.29 -8.42
N THR A 404 6.78 12.06 -9.37
CA THR A 404 7.43 12.30 -10.65
C THR A 404 8.49 13.40 -10.52
N PRO A 405 9.54 13.41 -11.38
CA PRO A 405 10.48 14.52 -11.44
C PRO A 405 9.79 15.88 -11.62
N LYS A 406 10.38 16.95 -11.08
CA LYS A 406 9.76 18.29 -11.06
C LYS A 406 9.27 18.80 -12.42
N ASN A 407 9.95 18.42 -13.52
CA ASN A 407 9.59 18.82 -14.89
C ASN A 407 8.44 18.00 -15.50
N LYS A 408 7.95 16.97 -14.80
CA LYS A 408 6.78 16.17 -15.17
C LYS A 408 5.60 16.38 -14.23
N ALA A 409 5.75 17.22 -13.20
CA ALA A 409 4.66 17.61 -12.32
C ALA A 409 3.63 18.44 -13.08
N LEU A 410 2.38 18.47 -12.60
CA LEU A 410 1.32 19.25 -13.22
C LEU A 410 1.67 20.76 -13.19
N SER A 411 1.62 21.37 -14.37
CA SER A 411 1.79 22.80 -14.60
C SER A 411 0.44 23.54 -14.57
N CYS A 412 0.48 24.87 -14.71
CA CYS A 412 -0.71 25.71 -14.78
C CYS A 412 -1.68 25.23 -15.88
N ALA A 413 -1.19 25.00 -17.10
CA ALA A 413 -2.02 24.57 -18.21
C ALA A 413 -2.58 23.15 -18.04
N ASN A 414 -1.93 22.28 -17.26
CA ASN A 414 -2.50 20.97 -16.99
C ASN A 414 -3.81 21.05 -16.21
N CYS A 415 -4.04 22.10 -15.41
CA CYS A 415 -5.25 22.30 -14.63
C CYS A 415 -6.20 23.36 -15.20
N HIS A 416 -5.63 24.47 -15.71
CA HIS A 416 -6.36 25.65 -16.13
C HIS A 416 -6.65 25.72 -17.64
N ALA A 417 -6.23 24.73 -18.44
CA ALA A 417 -6.73 24.62 -19.81
C ALA A 417 -8.21 24.20 -19.81
N LEU A 418 -8.93 24.47 -20.90
CA LEU A 418 -10.34 24.06 -21.06
C LEU A 418 -10.54 22.54 -20.88
N ASN A 419 -9.54 21.74 -21.27
CA ASN A 419 -9.50 20.29 -21.08
C ASN A 419 -8.51 19.87 -19.97
N GLY A 420 -8.33 20.74 -18.97
CA GLY A 420 -7.48 20.48 -17.82
C GLY A 420 -7.94 19.29 -16.98
N VAL A 421 -7.04 18.78 -16.15
CA VAL A 421 -7.28 17.57 -15.36
C VAL A 421 -8.25 17.76 -14.18
N LEU A 422 -8.51 19.01 -13.79
CA LEU A 422 -9.46 19.33 -12.73
C LEU A 422 -10.83 19.64 -13.33
N ASP A 423 -11.80 18.79 -13.04
CA ASP A 423 -13.21 19.11 -13.28
C ASP A 423 -13.69 20.10 -12.21
N PHE A 424 -13.52 21.39 -12.47
CA PHE A 424 -13.92 22.45 -11.53
C PHE A 424 -15.42 22.41 -11.22
N LYS A 425 -16.26 21.99 -12.17
CA LYS A 425 -17.71 21.92 -11.95
C LYS A 425 -18.04 20.84 -10.94
N GLU A 426 -17.50 19.63 -11.12
CA GLU A 426 -17.64 18.52 -10.15
C GLU A 426 -17.00 18.84 -8.79
N LEU A 427 -15.95 19.66 -8.77
CA LEU A 427 -15.33 20.18 -7.54
C LEU A 427 -16.13 21.30 -6.85
N GLY A 428 -17.29 21.68 -7.39
CA GLY A 428 -18.20 22.66 -6.78
C GLY A 428 -17.85 24.13 -7.04
N TYR A 429 -17.15 24.43 -8.14
CA TYR A 429 -16.97 25.81 -8.61
C TYR A 429 -18.16 26.25 -9.46
N LYS A 430 -18.58 27.50 -9.29
CA LYS A 430 -19.68 28.10 -10.06
C LYS A 430 -19.24 28.36 -11.51
N PRO A 431 -20.16 28.39 -12.49
CA PRO A 431 -19.81 28.62 -13.90
C PRO A 431 -18.90 29.84 -14.15
N ALA A 432 -19.20 30.97 -13.52
CA ALA A 432 -18.36 32.19 -13.64
C ALA A 432 -16.97 32.05 -12.99
N GLU A 433 -16.80 31.15 -12.01
CA GLU A 433 -15.48 30.83 -11.46
C GLU A 433 -14.73 29.89 -12.39
N VAL A 434 -15.41 28.90 -12.98
CA VAL A 434 -14.83 27.99 -13.97
C VAL A 434 -14.29 28.77 -15.15
N GLU A 435 -15.07 29.69 -15.73
CA GLU A 435 -14.64 30.54 -16.85
C GLU A 435 -13.34 31.30 -16.53
N LYS A 436 -13.25 31.88 -15.33
CA LYS A 436 -12.03 32.56 -14.86
C LYS A 436 -10.87 31.59 -14.66
N LEU A 437 -11.13 30.43 -14.05
CA LEU A 437 -10.14 29.40 -13.76
C LEU A 437 -9.66 28.67 -15.01
N THR A 438 -10.36 28.79 -16.14
CA THR A 438 -9.95 28.19 -17.42
C THR A 438 -9.48 29.23 -18.44
N ASN A 439 -9.17 30.45 -18.00
CA ASN A 439 -8.71 31.53 -18.88
C ASN A 439 -7.23 31.33 -19.26
N PRO A 440 -6.87 31.36 -20.56
CA PRO A 440 -5.48 31.27 -21.03
C PRO A 440 -4.51 32.27 -20.40
N GLU A 441 -4.96 33.46 -20.01
CA GLU A 441 -4.14 34.47 -19.32
C GLU A 441 -3.46 33.94 -18.06
N LEU A 442 -4.04 32.91 -17.42
CA LEU A 442 -3.48 32.29 -16.21
C LEU A 442 -2.18 31.50 -16.46
N TYR A 443 -1.95 31.04 -17.69
CA TYR A 443 -0.82 30.17 -17.99
C TYR A 443 0.01 30.62 -19.20
N PHE A 444 -0.54 31.41 -20.12
CA PHE A 444 0.10 31.71 -21.40
C PHE A 444 1.47 32.36 -21.23
N GLU A 445 1.55 33.49 -20.53
CA GLU A 445 2.82 34.20 -20.29
C GLU A 445 3.85 33.36 -19.52
N LYS A 446 3.39 32.57 -18.53
CA LYS A 446 4.28 31.67 -17.77
C LYS A 446 4.86 30.56 -18.65
N LEU A 447 4.03 29.96 -19.51
CA LEU A 447 4.48 28.92 -20.42
C LEU A 447 5.38 29.48 -21.53
N LEU A 448 5.08 30.68 -22.05
CA LEU A 448 5.93 31.35 -23.03
C LEU A 448 7.33 31.60 -22.47
N LYS A 449 7.41 32.11 -21.24
CA LYS A 449 8.70 32.30 -20.54
C LYS A 449 9.42 30.97 -20.32
N GLN A 450 8.72 29.92 -19.88
CA GLN A 450 9.31 28.60 -19.72
C GLN A 450 9.82 28.01 -21.05
N GLN A 451 9.12 28.26 -22.15
CA GLN A 451 9.56 27.81 -23.47
C GLN A 451 10.88 28.51 -23.86
N GLN A 452 10.97 29.83 -23.68
CA GLN A 452 12.17 30.61 -23.95
C GLN A 452 13.37 30.23 -23.07
N GLU A 453 13.14 29.78 -21.84
CA GLU A 453 14.20 29.31 -20.93
C GLU A 453 14.71 27.89 -21.27
N ASN A 454 13.96 27.12 -22.05
CA ASN A 454 14.30 25.75 -22.46
C ASN A 454 14.87 25.64 -23.88
N GLU A 455 14.75 26.71 -24.68
CA GLU A 455 15.44 26.93 -25.96
C GLU A 455 16.86 27.47 -25.71
#